data_AF-A0A7R9K9S4-F1
#
_entry.id   AF-A0A7R9K9S4-F1
#
_cell.length_a   1.000
_cell.length_b   1.000
_cell.length_c   1.000
_cell.angle_alpha   90.00
_cell.angle_beta   90.00
_cell.angle_gamma   90.00
#
_symmetry.space_group_name_H-M   'P 1'
#
loop_
_entity.id
_entity.type
_entity.pdbx_description
1 polymer ?
#
loop_
_entity_poly.entity_id
_entity_poly.type
_entity_poly.pdbx_seq_one_letter_code
_entity_poly.pdbx_strand_id
1 'polypeptide(L)'
;MNITLNHGARAVGDFTLKMRLYDQLINLTDIVLDGRKCHIESIRGTERFKTVLQNYESDRYDLIKPFLEDKEYERAAILAEKYCDFQVLVQICELTENKERLDQYMEKFVNQV
;
A
#
# COMPACT_ATOMS: atom_id res chain seq x y z
N MET A 1 -7.14 11.72 -0.74
CA MET A 1 -5.68 11.81 -0.48
C MET A 1 -4.92 12.69 -1.45
N ASN A 2 -5.38 12.85 -2.69
CA ASN A 2 -4.65 13.57 -3.75
C ASN A 2 -4.24 15.02 -3.38
N ILE A 3 -5.06 15.73 -2.61
CA ILE A 3 -4.76 17.11 -2.14
C ILE A 3 -3.57 17.12 -1.18
N THR A 4 -3.61 16.30 -0.12
CA THR A 4 -2.53 16.20 0.88
C THR A 4 -1.22 15.73 0.25
N LEU A 5 -1.30 14.82 -0.73
CA LEU A 5 -0.14 14.32 -1.45
C LEU A 5 0.50 15.41 -2.33
N ASN A 6 -0.28 15.99 -3.26
CA ASN A 6 0.28 16.89 -4.28
C ASN A 6 0.57 18.30 -3.76
N HIS A 7 -0.23 18.81 -2.83
CA HIS A 7 -0.11 20.18 -2.33
C HIS A 7 0.45 20.27 -0.91
N GLY A 8 0.59 19.12 -0.23
CA GLY A 8 1.27 19.02 1.06
C GLY A 8 2.64 18.36 0.89
N ALA A 9 2.67 17.03 0.88
CA ALA A 9 3.92 16.26 0.97
C ALA A 9 4.92 16.56 -0.17
N ARG A 10 4.43 16.72 -1.40
CA ARG A 10 5.27 17.00 -2.58
C ARG A 10 5.64 18.49 -2.76
N ALA A 11 4.92 19.42 -2.13
CA ALA A 11 5.10 20.87 -2.30
C ALA A 11 5.82 21.57 -1.13
N VAL A 12 6.01 20.88 -0.01
CA VAL A 12 6.65 21.42 1.20
C VAL A 12 8.17 21.23 1.13
N GLY A 13 8.92 22.34 1.27
CA GLY A 13 10.39 22.33 1.36
C GLY A 13 10.94 21.96 2.74
N ASP A 14 10.11 21.99 3.78
CA ASP A 14 10.47 21.56 5.14
C ASP A 14 10.44 20.03 5.25
N PHE A 15 11.62 19.44 5.46
CA PHE A 15 11.79 18.00 5.56
C PHE A 15 11.03 17.38 6.75
N THR A 16 11.02 18.04 7.91
CA THR A 16 10.33 17.53 9.11
C THR A 16 8.82 17.52 8.90
N LEU A 17 8.27 18.57 8.29
CA LEU A 17 6.86 18.63 7.95
C LEU A 17 6.50 17.59 6.88
N LYS A 18 7.34 17.40 5.86
CA LYS A 18 7.17 16.37 4.83
C LYS A 18 7.08 14.97 5.44
N MET A 19 7.99 14.61 6.36
CA MET A 19 7.96 13.32 7.05
C MET A 19 6.65 13.10 7.84
N ARG A 20 6.19 14.13 8.58
CA ARG A 20 4.93 14.07 9.32
C ARG A 20 3.72 13.90 8.40
N LEU A 21 3.72 14.56 7.25
CA LEU A 21 2.63 14.44 6.28
C LEU A 21 2.56 13.02 5.71
N TYR A 22 3.70 12.39 5.43
CA TYR A 22 3.70 10.98 5.03
C TYR A 22 3.28 10.03 6.15
N ASP A 23 3.62 10.31 7.42
CA ASP A 23 3.15 9.49 8.55
C ASP A 23 1.62 9.54 8.65
N GLN A 24 1.06 10.74 8.49
CA GLN A 24 -0.39 10.95 8.44
C GLN A 24 -1.02 10.24 7.23
N LEU A 25 -0.37 10.27 6.07
CA LEU A 25 -0.85 9.57 4.88
C LEU A 25 -0.88 8.04 5.10
N ILE A 26 0.15 7.46 5.71
CA ILE A 26 0.15 6.03 6.07
C ILE A 26 -1.06 5.72 6.95
N ASN A 27 -1.26 6.47 8.03
CA ASN A 27 -2.35 6.22 8.97
C ASN A 27 -3.72 6.30 8.30
N LEU A 28 -3.91 7.28 7.41
CA LEU A 28 -5.17 7.40 6.66
C LEU A 28 -5.35 6.26 5.66
N THR A 29 -4.28 5.83 4.97
CA THR A 29 -4.34 4.70 4.04
C THR A 29 -4.68 3.41 4.78
N ASP A 30 -4.08 3.21 5.96
CA ASP A 30 -4.36 2.09 6.86
C ASP A 30 -5.85 2.02 7.23
N ILE A 31 -6.42 3.12 7.71
CA ILE A 31 -7.84 3.17 8.10
C ILE A 31 -8.75 2.83 6.91
N VAL A 32 -8.45 3.37 5.72
CA VAL A 32 -9.27 3.13 4.51
C VAL A 32 -9.19 1.66 4.08
N LEU A 33 -7.99 1.10 4.02
CA LEU A 33 -7.79 -0.27 3.57
C LEU A 33 -8.34 -1.28 4.57
N ASP A 34 -8.21 -1.02 5.87
CA ASP A 34 -8.79 -1.87 6.92
C ASP A 34 -10.33 -1.92 6.83
N GLY A 35 -10.98 -0.76 6.65
CA GLY A 35 -12.43 -0.69 6.47
C GLY A 35 -12.90 -1.45 5.22
N ARG A 36 -12.16 -1.35 4.11
CA ARG A 36 -12.47 -2.08 2.88
C ARG A 36 -12.26 -3.59 3.03
N LYS A 37 -11.20 -4.01 3.70
CA LYS A 37 -10.96 -5.42 4.02
C LYS A 37 -12.08 -5.99 4.87
N CYS A 38 -12.49 -5.27 5.93
CA CYS A 38 -13.65 -5.65 6.75
C CYS A 38 -14.93 -5.79 5.91
N HIS A 39 -15.15 -4.90 4.94
CA HIS A 39 -16.31 -4.99 4.05
C HIS A 39 -16.27 -6.22 3.14
N ILE A 40 -15.12 -6.55 2.55
CA ILE A 40 -14.95 -7.74 1.70
C ILE A 40 -15.27 -9.01 2.48
N GLU A 41 -14.77 -9.10 3.71
CA GLU A 41 -15.04 -10.25 4.57
C GLU A 41 -16.51 -10.36 4.94
N SER A 42 -17.21 -9.24 5.19
CA SER A 42 -18.63 -9.28 5.56
C SER A 42 -19.56 -9.71 4.42
N ILE A 43 -19.10 -9.61 3.17
CA ILE A 43 -19.87 -10.03 1.98
C ILE A 43 -19.34 -11.33 1.36
N ARG A 44 -18.43 -12.04 2.04
CA ARG A 44 -17.88 -13.31 1.57
C ARG A 44 -19.00 -14.31 1.28
N GLY A 45 -18.92 -14.99 0.14
CA GLY A 45 -19.93 -15.94 -0.32
C GLY A 45 -21.13 -15.33 -1.06
N THR A 46 -21.21 -14.00 -1.18
CA THR A 46 -22.22 -13.34 -2.02
C THR A 46 -21.74 -13.18 -3.47
N GLU A 47 -22.66 -12.97 -4.39
CA GLU A 47 -22.35 -12.69 -5.81
C GLU A 47 -21.50 -11.42 -6.00
N ARG A 48 -21.57 -10.48 -5.05
CA ARG A 48 -20.84 -9.21 -5.09
C ARG A 48 -19.38 -9.35 -4.67
N PHE A 49 -19.02 -10.42 -3.96
CA PHE A 49 -17.70 -10.60 -3.37
C PHE A 49 -16.58 -10.43 -4.40
N LYS A 50 -16.69 -11.11 -5.55
CA LYS A 50 -15.65 -11.10 -6.58
C LYS A 50 -15.39 -9.70 -7.12
N THR A 51 -16.45 -8.96 -7.45
CA THR A 51 -16.33 -7.59 -7.98
C THR A 51 -15.74 -6.63 -6.95
N VAL A 52 -16.18 -6.72 -5.70
CA VAL A 52 -15.66 -5.85 -4.62
C VAL A 52 -14.21 -6.18 -4.28
N LEU A 53 -13.82 -7.46 -4.30
CA LEU A 53 -12.43 -7.89 -4.12
C LEU A 53 -11.52 -7.30 -5.20
N GLN A 54 -11.90 -7.41 -6.48
CA GLN A 54 -11.13 -6.83 -7.59
C GLN A 54 -10.96 -5.32 -7.45
N ASN A 55 -12.02 -4.60 -7.09
CA ASN A 55 -11.95 -3.15 -6.85
C ASN A 55 -11.03 -2.83 -5.67
N TYR A 56 -11.08 -3.62 -4.60
CA TYR A 56 -10.19 -3.44 -3.46
C TYR A 56 -8.73 -3.66 -3.82
N GLU A 57 -8.41 -4.68 -4.62
CA GLU A 57 -7.03 -4.94 -5.06
C GLU A 57 -6.49 -3.77 -5.90
N SER A 58 -7.31 -3.23 -6.81
CA SER A 58 -6.95 -2.03 -7.59
C SER A 58 -6.76 -0.81 -6.68
N ASP A 59 -7.73 -0.54 -5.80
CA ASP A 59 -7.68 0.61 -4.89
C ASP A 59 -6.50 0.50 -3.91
N ARG A 60 -6.15 -0.71 -3.45
CA ARG A 60 -4.98 -0.97 -2.60
C ARG A 60 -3.70 -0.58 -3.31
N TYR A 61 -3.51 -1.05 -4.54
CA TYR A 61 -2.34 -0.68 -5.34
C TYR A 61 -2.27 0.85 -5.52
N ASP A 62 -3.37 1.48 -5.93
CA ASP A 62 -3.42 2.91 -6.21
C ASP A 62 -3.20 3.80 -4.97
N LEU A 63 -3.58 3.32 -3.79
CA LEU A 63 -3.35 4.02 -2.52
C LEU A 63 -1.91 3.89 -2.02
N ILE A 64 -1.20 2.81 -2.36
CA ILE A 64 0.18 2.56 -1.93
C ILE A 64 1.20 3.11 -2.96
N LYS A 65 0.88 3.06 -4.25
CA LYS A 65 1.74 3.49 -5.35
C LYS A 65 2.37 4.89 -5.16
N PRO A 66 1.69 5.92 -4.62
CA PRO A 66 2.32 7.21 -4.39
C PRO A 66 3.58 7.19 -3.53
N PHE A 67 3.64 6.31 -2.53
CA PHE A 67 4.83 6.15 -1.69
C PHE A 67 5.99 5.54 -2.49
N LEU A 68 5.70 4.62 -3.41
CA LEU A 68 6.68 4.04 -4.33
C LEU A 68 7.25 5.11 -5.28
N GLU A 69 6.37 5.90 -5.91
CA GLU A 69 6.75 6.99 -6.82
C GLU A 69 7.61 8.05 -6.13
N ASP A 70 7.32 8.32 -4.86
CA ASP A 70 8.05 9.30 -4.04
C ASP A 70 9.31 8.71 -3.39
N LYS A 71 9.65 7.44 -3.68
CA LYS A 71 10.78 6.69 -3.13
C LYS A 71 10.72 6.49 -1.60
N GLU A 72 9.55 6.62 -1.01
CA GLU A 72 9.26 6.31 0.38
C GLU A 72 9.09 4.79 0.56
N TYR A 73 10.10 4.01 0.16
CA TYR A 73 9.99 2.55 0.00
C TYR A 73 9.64 1.82 1.28
N GLU A 74 10.18 2.24 2.42
CA GLU A 74 9.88 1.59 3.70
C GLU A 74 8.43 1.83 4.13
N ARG A 75 7.91 3.03 3.88
CA ARG A 75 6.50 3.38 4.12
C ARG A 75 5.57 2.57 3.21
N ALA A 76 5.94 2.45 1.93
CA ALA A 76 5.22 1.62 0.97
C ALA A 76 5.20 0.15 1.40
N ALA A 77 6.35 -0.38 1.85
CA ALA A 77 6.48 -1.75 2.32
C ALA A 77 5.61 -2.04 3.55
N ILE A 78 5.54 -1.14 4.54
CA ILE A 78 4.68 -1.31 5.72
C ILE A 78 3.22 -1.57 5.31
N LEU A 79 2.68 -0.77 4.38
CA LEU A 79 1.30 -0.94 3.89
C LEU A 79 1.18 -2.19 3.03
N ALA A 80 2.11 -2.41 2.10
CA ALA A 80 2.07 -3.54 1.18
C ALA A 80 2.20 -4.90 1.90
N GLU A 81 3.01 -4.99 2.95
CA GLU A 81 3.08 -6.19 3.79
C GLU A 81 1.79 -6.42 4.57
N LYS A 82 1.21 -5.37 5.18
CA LYS A 82 -0.01 -5.48 5.98
C LYS A 82 -1.23 -5.91 5.15
N TYR A 83 -1.33 -5.41 3.92
CA TYR A 83 -2.45 -5.67 3.02
C TYR A 83 -2.14 -6.66 1.89
N CYS A 84 -0.98 -7.32 1.98
CA CYS A 84 -0.52 -8.35 1.05
C CYS A 84 -0.50 -7.88 -0.41
N ASP A 85 -0.04 -6.66 -0.66
CA ASP A 85 0.15 -6.13 -2.02
C ASP A 85 1.49 -6.59 -2.60
N PHE A 86 1.50 -7.81 -3.13
CA PHE A 86 2.72 -8.43 -3.64
C PHE A 86 3.33 -7.66 -4.81
N GLN A 87 2.49 -7.03 -5.64
CA GLN A 87 2.95 -6.21 -6.75
C GLN A 87 3.83 -5.06 -6.27
N VAL A 88 3.42 -4.33 -5.23
CA VAL A 88 4.24 -3.26 -4.65
C VAL A 88 5.51 -3.83 -4.02
N LEU A 89 5.44 -4.95 -3.29
CA LEU A 89 6.62 -5.54 -2.65
C LEU A 89 7.69 -5.95 -3.67
N VAL A 90 7.29 -6.57 -4.78
CA VAL A 90 8.20 -6.91 -5.88
C VAL A 90 8.81 -5.66 -6.49
N GLN A 91 7.99 -4.63 -6.77
CA GLN A 91 8.49 -3.36 -7.31
C GLN A 91 9.51 -2.69 -6.38
N ILE A 92 9.31 -2.73 -5.06
CA ILE A 92 10.28 -2.22 -4.08
C ILE A 92 11.60 -3.00 -4.17
N CYS A 93 11.55 -4.33 -4.20
CA CYS A 93 12.75 -5.16 -4.32
C CYS A 93 13.51 -4.91 -5.63
N GLU A 94 12.81 -4.74 -6.74
CA GLU A 94 13.41 -4.39 -8.04
C GLU A 94 14.09 -3.02 -7.99
N LEU A 95 13.41 -1.99 -7.46
CA LEU A 95 13.93 -0.63 -7.38
C LEU A 95 15.09 -0.45 -6.37
N THR A 96 15.21 -1.35 -5.40
CA THR A 96 16.27 -1.34 -4.39
C THR A 96 17.35 -2.40 -4.62
N GLU A 97 17.23 -3.18 -5.70
CA GLU A 97 18.10 -4.33 -6.03
C GLU A 97 18.21 -5.36 -4.88
N ASN A 98 17.19 -5.44 -4.02
CA ASN A 98 17.20 -6.27 -2.82
C ASN A 98 16.60 -7.67 -3.09
N LYS A 99 17.43 -8.53 -3.69
CA LYS A 99 17.05 -9.92 -4.02
C LYS A 99 16.76 -10.78 -2.79
N GLU A 100 17.47 -10.56 -1.69
CA GLU A 100 17.24 -11.30 -0.45
C GLU A 100 15.82 -11.04 0.09
N ARG A 101 15.40 -9.77 0.12
CA ARG A 101 14.04 -9.39 0.54
C ARG A 101 12.97 -9.96 -0.40
N LEU A 102 13.26 -10.07 -1.70
CA LEU A 102 12.35 -10.67 -2.67
C LEU A 102 12.13 -12.16 -2.37
N ASP A 103 13.21 -12.91 -2.15
CA ASP A 103 13.13 -14.34 -1.83
C ASP A 103 12.33 -14.58 -0.54
N GLN A 104 12.56 -13.76 0.49
CA GLN A 104 11.78 -13.80 1.73
C GLN A 104 10.28 -13.55 1.49
N TYR A 105 9.92 -12.61 0.62
CA TYR A 105 8.52 -12.39 0.27
C TYR A 105 7.94 -13.56 -0.53
N MET A 106 8.68 -14.10 -1.50
CA MET A 106 8.25 -15.29 -2.24
C MET A 106 7.92 -16.42 -1.27
N GLU A 107 8.77 -16.70 -0.28
CA GLU A 107 8.53 -17.71 0.75
C GLU A 107 7.35 -17.39 1.68
N LYS A 108 7.29 -16.15 2.20
CA LYS A 108 6.28 -15.71 3.17
C LYS A 108 4.85 -15.74 2.61
N PHE A 109 4.71 -15.53 1.30
CA PHE A 109 3.40 -15.38 0.65
C PHE A 109 3.00 -16.57 -0.23
N VAL A 110 3.80 -17.66 -0.31
CA VAL A 110 3.46 -18.89 -1.09
C VAL A 110 2.04 -19.40 -0.82
N ASN A 111 1.60 -19.33 0.43
CA ASN A 111 0.34 -19.91 0.89
C ASN A 111 -0.80 -18.89 1.08
N GLN A 112 -0.63 -17.64 0.63
CA GLN A 112 -1.64 -16.59 0.78
C GLN A 112 -2.54 -16.42 -0.45
N VAL A 113 -2.69 -17.47 -1.26
CA VAL A 113 -3.54 -17.50 -2.47
C VAL A 113 -4.84 -18.27 -2.20
#